data_AF-A0A497NG35-F1
#
_entry.id   AF-A0A497NG35-F1
#
_cell.length_a   1.000
_cell.length_b   1.000
_cell.length_c   1.000
_cell.angle_alpha   90.00
_cell.angle_beta   90.00
_cell.angle_gamma   90.00
#
_symmetry.space_group_name_H-M   'P 1'
#
loop_
_entity.id
_entity.type
_entity.pdbx_description
1 polymer ?
#
loop_
_entity_poly.entity_id
_entity_poly.type
_entity_poly.pdbx_seq_one_letter_code
_entity_poly.pdbx_strand_id
1 'polypeptide(L)' 'MDCKELQLSDNFTKLLKELMSENEKYRTQLQLSEAWNGMTQAELSKRLSGKVQSIGLNKYLKLCALFNVPFEYFLEKV' A
#
# COMPACT_ATOMS: atom_id res chain seq x y z
N MET A 1 -17.50 13.30 -8.28
CA MET A 1 -17.52 12.04 -7.49
C MET A 1 -16.49 12.19 -6.40
N ASP A 2 -16.92 12.27 -5.14
CA ASP A 2 -16.04 12.39 -3.98
C ASP A 2 -15.07 11.22 -3.93
N CYS A 3 -13.79 11.51 -4.14
CA CYS A 3 -12.72 10.55 -4.00
C CYS A 3 -12.53 10.32 -2.50
N LYS A 4 -13.12 9.25 -1.95
CA LYS A 4 -12.89 8.87 -0.54
C LYS A 4 -11.41 8.50 -0.37
N GLU A 5 -10.66 9.37 0.31
CA GLU A 5 -9.29 9.10 0.72
C GLU A 5 -9.27 8.47 2.12
N LEU A 6 -8.51 7.39 2.27
CA LEU A 6 -8.22 6.74 3.54
C LEU A 6 -6.96 7.37 4.15
N GLN A 7 -6.99 7.64 5.45
CA GLN A 7 -5.79 8.02 6.20
C GLN A 7 -4.94 6.76 6.45
N LEU A 8 -3.65 6.86 6.20
CA LEU A 8 -2.65 5.83 6.44
C LEU A 8 -2.02 6.08 7.81
N SER A 9 -2.13 5.11 8.71
CA SER A 9 -1.42 5.12 9.99
C SER A 9 0.00 4.56 9.83
N ASP A 10 0.85 4.76 10.84
CA ASP A 10 2.18 4.15 10.89
C ASP A 10 2.11 2.61 10.81
N ASN A 11 1.01 2.01 11.27
CA ASN A 11 0.79 0.56 11.20
C ASN A 11 0.58 0.06 9.77
N PHE A 12 -0.10 0.83 8.91
CA PHE A 12 -0.19 0.49 7.48
C PHE A 12 1.19 0.34 6.85
N THR A 13 2.08 1.26 7.21
CA THR A 13 3.44 1.32 6.66
C THR A 13 4.28 0.12 7.11
N LYS A 14 4.10 -0.33 8.36
CA LYS A 14 4.72 -1.56 8.87
C LYS A 14 4.17 -2.79 8.16
N LEU A 15 2.85 -2.91 8.08
CA LEU A 15 2.18 -4.03 7.44
C LEU A 15 2.58 -4.17 5.97
N LEU A 16 2.65 -3.06 5.24
CA LEU A 16 3.10 -3.08 3.85
C LEU A 16 4.55 -3.56 3.72
N LYS A 17 5.45 -3.18 4.63
CA LYS A 17 6.83 -3.68 4.64
C LYS A 17 6.91 -5.16 4.97
N GLU A 18 6.08 -5.64 5.88
CA GLU A 18 5.96 -7.06 6.22
C GLU A 18 5.48 -7.86 5.00
N LEU A 19 4.38 -7.45 4.38
CA LEU A 19 3.83 -8.08 3.18
C LEU A 19 4.83 -8.08 2.01
N MET A 20 5.59 -7.00 1.83
CA MET A 20 6.69 -6.98 0.85
C MET A 20 7.80 -7.95 1.22
N SER A 21 8.14 -8.09 2.51
CA SER A 21 9.18 -9.03 2.95
C SER A 21 8.76 -10.49 2.81
N GLU A 22 7.46 -10.79 2.99
CA GLU A 22 6.90 -12.14 2.85
C GLU A 22 6.63 -12.52 1.39
N ASN A 23 6.47 -11.55 0.50
CA ASN A 23 6.14 -11.77 -0.89
C ASN A 23 7.37 -11.60 -1.80
N GLU A 24 7.96 -12.72 -2.24
CA GLU A 24 9.16 -12.72 -3.10
C GLU A 24 8.98 -11.95 -4.42
N LYS A 25 7.76 -11.85 -4.93
CA LYS A 25 7.44 -11.16 -6.20
C LYS A 25 7.44 -9.64 -6.07
N TYR A 26 7.09 -9.11 -4.89
CA TYR A 26 6.95 -7.68 -4.62
C TYR A 26 7.92 -7.18 -3.55
N ARG A 27 9.04 -7.89 -3.39
CA ARG A 27 10.04 -7.63 -2.36
C ARG A 27 10.66 -6.24 -2.44
N THR A 28 10.80 -5.71 -3.65
CA THR A 28 11.35 -4.37 -3.87
C THR A 28 10.25 -3.34 -4.15
N GLN A 29 10.50 -2.09 -3.75
CA GLN A 29 9.59 -0.98 -4.03
C GLN A 29 9.36 -0.79 -5.53
N LEU A 30 10.36 -1.10 -6.36
CA LEU A 30 10.27 -1.02 -7.81
C LEU A 30 9.24 -2.03 -8.33
N GLN A 31 9.40 -3.32 -8.01
CA GLN A 31 8.47 -4.38 -8.43
C GLN A 31 7.04 -4.13 -7.97
N LEU A 32 6.87 -3.67 -6.72
CA LEU A 32 5.54 -3.33 -6.20
C LEU A 32 4.94 -2.14 -6.96
N SER A 33 5.73 -1.10 -7.24
CA SER A 33 5.27 0.08 -7.99
C SER A 33 4.87 -0.26 -9.42
N GLU A 34 5.61 -1.14 -10.09
CA GLU A 34 5.29 -1.64 -11.43
C GLU A 34 3.99 -2.45 -11.43
N ALA A 35 3.84 -3.36 -10.47
CA ALA A 35 2.64 -4.19 -10.34
C ALA A 35 1.39 -3.38 -10.00
N TRP A 36 1.53 -2.27 -9.28
CA TRP A 36 0.42 -1.37 -8.94
C TRP A 36 -0.12 -0.60 -10.15
N ASN A 37 0.66 -0.42 -11.21
CA ASN A 37 0.27 0.24 -12.47
C ASN A 37 -0.59 1.51 -12.23
N GLY A 38 0.04 2.50 -11.59
CA GLY A 38 -0.61 3.74 -11.14
C GLY A 38 0.01 4.41 -9.90
N MET A 39 1.19 3.95 -9.46
CA MET A 39 1.97 4.55 -8.40
C MET A 39 3.46 4.40 -8.73
N THR A 40 4.22 5.50 -8.69
CA THR A 40 5.68 5.44 -8.93
C THR A 40 6.42 4.95 -7.67
N GLN A 41 7.63 4.41 -7.85
CA GLN A 41 8.51 4.05 -6.72
C GLN A 41 8.73 5.25 -5.77
N ALA A 42 8.84 6.47 -6.30
CA ALA A 42 9.02 7.67 -5.50
C ALA A 42 7.79 7.99 -4.64
N GLU A 43 6.58 7.86 -5.18
CA GLU A 43 5.35 8.01 -4.40
C GLU A 43 5.21 6.92 -3.33
N LEU A 44 5.55 5.68 -3.68
CA LEU A 44 5.55 4.57 -2.74
C LEU A 44 6.52 4.81 -1.58
N SER A 45 7.72 5.31 -1.87
CA SER A 45 8.74 5.65 -0.87
C SER A 45 8.29 6.81 0.04
N LYS A 46 7.60 7.82 -0.51
CA LYS A 46 6.98 8.90 0.29
C LYS A 46 5.90 8.38 1.25
N ARG A 47 5.12 7.39 0.82
CA ARG A 47 4.12 6.72 1.67
C ARG A 47 4.80 5.85 2.74
N LEU A 48 5.82 5.09 2.33
CA LEU A 48 6.62 4.22 3.21
C LEU A 48 7.46 4.97 4.27
N SER A 49 7.64 6.28 4.09
CA SER A 49 8.31 7.17 5.03
C SER A 49 7.33 7.98 5.90
N GLY A 50 6.02 7.75 5.78
CA GLY A 50 5.00 8.48 6.55
C GLY A 50 4.82 9.94 6.10
N LYS A 51 5.53 10.40 5.05
CA LYS A 51 5.39 11.75 4.49
C LYS A 51 4.06 11.96 3.77
N VAL A 52 3.40 10.88 3.36
CA VAL A 52 2.08 10.88 2.73
C VAL A 52 1.19 9.95 3.52
N GLN A 53 0.27 10.52 4.29
CA GLN A 53 -0.65 9.81 5.17
C GLN A 53 -2.05 9.63 4.56
N SER A 54 -2.23 9.83 3.26
CA SER A 54 -3.52 9.58 2.60
C SER A 54 -3.37 8.73 1.35
N ILE A 55 -4.28 7.80 1.13
CA ILE A 55 -4.37 6.99 -0.08
C ILE A 55 -5.82 6.93 -0.57
N GLY A 56 -6.03 7.09 -1.87
CA GLY A 56 -7.35 6.87 -2.45
C GLY A 56 -7.80 5.42 -2.22
N LEU A 57 -9.06 5.21 -1.85
CA LEU A 57 -9.64 3.89 -1.59
C LEU A 57 -9.37 2.91 -2.75
N ASN A 58 -9.48 3.35 -4.00
CA ASN A 58 -9.19 2.53 -5.17
C ASN A 58 -7.72 2.06 -5.24
N LYS A 59 -6.78 2.91 -4.83
CA LYS A 59 -5.35 2.54 -4.78
C LYS A 59 -5.13 1.51 -3.69
N TYR A 60 -5.75 1.69 -2.53
CA TYR A 60 -5.69 0.74 -1.42
C TYR A 60 -6.29 -0.63 -1.77
N LEU A 61 -7.44 -0.68 -2.42
CA LEU A 61 -8.06 -1.94 -2.86
C LEU A 61 -7.18 -2.69 -3.87
N LYS A 62 -6.53 -1.97 -4.79
CA LYS A 62 -5.53 -2.58 -5.69
C LYS A 62 -4.36 -3.21 -4.93
N LEU A 63 -3.91 -2.57 -3.85
CA LEU A 63 -2.85 -3.11 -3.00
C LEU A 63 -3.27 -4.40 -2.30
N CYS A 64 -4.48 -4.42 -1.73
CA CYS A 64 -5.07 -5.61 -1.12
C CYS A 64 -5.11 -6.77 -2.13
N ALA A 65 -5.56 -6.49 -3.36
CA ALA A 65 -5.60 -7.47 -4.44
C ALA A 65 -4.20 -7.96 -4.85
N LEU A 66 -3.19 -7.09 -4.89
CA LEU A 66 -1.81 -7.48 -5.23
C LEU A 66 -1.23 -8.49 -4.25
N PHE A 67 -1.46 -8.27 -2.95
CA PHE A 67 -0.98 -9.18 -1.91
C PHE A 67 -1.92 -10.36 -1.67
N ASN A 68 -3.07 -10.43 -2.37
CA ASN A 68 -4.14 -11.40 -2.11
C ASN A 68 -4.58 -11.39 -0.64
N VAL A 69 -4.65 -10.21 -0.05
CA VAL A 69 -5.00 -9.97 1.34
C VAL A 69 -6.36 -9.28 1.38
N PRO A 70 -7.31 -9.73 2.22
CA PRO A 70 -8.62 -9.10 2.29
C PRO A 70 -8.52 -7.67 2.83
N PHE A 71 -9.40 -6.79 2.35
CA PHE A 71 -9.46 -5.39 2.76
C PHE A 71 -9.55 -5.22 4.28
N GLU A 72 -10.31 -6.12 4.93
CA GLU A 72 -10.51 -6.17 6.38
C GLU A 72 -9.21 -6.46 7.14
N TYR A 73 -8.31 -7.29 6.60
CA TYR A 73 -7.04 -7.62 7.26
C TYR A 73 -6.16 -6.39 7.49
N PHE A 74 -6.16 -5.46 6.53
CA PHE A 74 -5.48 -4.19 6.75
C PHE A 74 -6.26 -3.31 7.73
N LEU A 75 -7.60 -3.22 7.64
CA LEU A 75 -8.38 -2.43 8.61
C LEU A 75 -8.22 -2.90 10.06
N GLU A 76 -8.12 -4.21 10.29
CA GLU A 76 -7.89 -4.78 11.63
C GLU A 76 -6.51 -4.44 12.20
N LYS A 77 -5.55 -4.10 11.34
CA LYS A 77 -4.15 -3.85 11.69
C LYS A 77 -3.76 -2.37 11.66
N VAL A 78 -4.60 -1.49 11.12
CA VAL A 78 -4.29 -0.08 10.80
C VAL A 78 -4.92 0.89 11.79
#